data_AF-A0A0M3AQJ6-F1
#
_entry.id   AF-A0A0M3AQJ6-F1
#
_cell.length_a   1.000
_cell.length_b   1.000
_cell.length_c   1.000
_cell.angle_alpha   90.00
_cell.angle_beta   90.00
_cell.angle_gamma   90.00
#
_symmetry.space_group_name_H-M   'P 1'
#
loop_
_entity.id
_entity.type
_entity.pdbx_description
1 polymer ?
#
loop_
_entity_poly.entity_id
_entity_poly.type
_entity_poly.pdbx_seq_one_letter_code
_entity_poly.pdbx_strand_id
1 'polypeptide(L)'
;MKARLLRLADMLRQSYWFLPSIMACAAIVLAGGMIWLDSYEGSVWMDRFAWLRASRPRGARQLLSAIGGSMITVAGTVFSVTIAAVVYASGQYGPRLLSNFMRDRGNQVTLGTFIATFLYCLIVLRTVRSPEESGGVGFVPNIALLVAVLLALCSIAVLIFFIHHVPSKIHINNVIEDVGKRLLREVGHRFPRFLGEPADRGRHRGDTIVPEPFRQDGEAEAAAPVRLVKASHTGYIQLVRDEDLLQLASRHDLVLRLRYQPGDFVHAGRALILVFPAERCDEEASQALADAFAIGSQRTALQDLRFLIDELVEIAARALSPGINDPFTAITCLDWLGAAMSDLSGREIPFHLRQDAEGALRVIAHPQDFADFLERSFGSLAQYCAGDRVAALHFLSSLGEVAVACEDRGRLGAVGTHIDRIAGLAGSKLDRLNSQVVTDRANLLRDALARPDHRRRLRDDVSWLGGAA
;
A
#
# COMPACT_ATOMS: atom_id res chain seq x y z
N MET A 1 11.54 -11.79 15.72
CA MET A 1 10.37 -11.19 16.44
C MET A 1 9.94 -9.81 15.93
N LYS A 2 10.85 -8.84 15.73
CA LYS A 2 10.50 -7.46 15.33
C LYS A 2 9.78 -7.37 13.97
N ALA A 3 10.20 -8.17 12.97
CA ALA A 3 9.54 -8.24 11.67
C ALA A 3 8.05 -8.62 11.77
N ARG A 4 7.75 -9.63 12.60
CA ARG A 4 6.37 -10.07 12.86
C ARG A 4 5.55 -9.00 13.59
N LEU A 5 6.18 -8.24 14.49
CA LEU A 5 5.50 -7.17 15.22
C LEU A 5 5.18 -5.97 14.32
N LEU A 6 6.09 -5.58 13.41
CA LEU A 6 5.83 -4.56 12.40
C LEU A 6 4.73 -5.00 11.44
N ARG A 7 4.76 -6.26 11.00
CA ARG A 7 3.66 -6.86 10.23
C ARG A 7 2.35 -6.83 11.00
N LEU A 8 2.35 -7.21 12.28
CA LEU A 8 1.14 -7.20 13.11
C LEU A 8 0.62 -5.77 13.27
N ALA A 9 1.49 -4.79 13.50
CA ALA A 9 1.12 -3.39 13.57
C ALA A 9 0.53 -2.88 12.25
N ASP A 10 1.08 -3.29 11.10
CA ASP A 10 0.53 -2.98 9.78
C ASP A 10 -0.84 -3.66 9.57
N MET A 11 -0.98 -4.94 9.95
CA MET A 11 -2.24 -5.67 9.90
C MET A 11 -3.32 -5.05 10.79
N LEU A 12 -2.98 -4.64 12.00
CA LEU A 12 -3.91 -3.96 12.92
C LEU A 12 -4.32 -2.60 12.38
N ARG A 13 -3.38 -1.83 11.80
CA ARG A 13 -3.69 -0.56 11.12
C ARG A 13 -4.56 -0.74 9.87
N GLN A 14 -4.45 -1.88 9.21
CA GLN A 14 -5.26 -2.24 8.04
C GLN A 14 -6.59 -2.89 8.41
N SER A 15 -6.77 -3.30 9.67
CA SER A 15 -8.01 -3.91 10.15
C SER A 15 -9.11 -2.87 10.25
N TYR A 16 -10.22 -3.15 9.57
CA TYR A 16 -11.43 -2.34 9.60
C TYR A 16 -12.01 -2.17 11.01
N TRP A 17 -11.77 -3.13 11.91
CA TRP A 17 -12.36 -3.16 13.26
C TRP A 17 -11.47 -2.57 14.35
N PHE A 18 -10.17 -2.42 14.10
CA PHE A 18 -9.23 -2.07 15.15
C PHE A 18 -9.50 -0.66 15.72
N LEU A 19 -9.63 0.34 14.84
CA LEU A 19 -9.93 1.71 15.26
C LEU A 19 -11.33 1.84 15.89
N PRO A 20 -12.42 1.30 15.30
CA PRO A 20 -13.73 1.24 15.95
C PRO A 20 -13.70 0.60 17.36
N SER A 21 -12.93 -0.48 17.54
CA SER A 21 -12.83 -1.16 18.83
C SER A 21 -12.15 -0.28 19.89
N ILE A 22 -11.12 0.48 19.51
CA ILE A 22 -10.47 1.45 20.40
C ILE A 22 -11.46 2.56 20.77
N MET A 23 -12.21 3.10 19.80
CA MET A 23 -13.21 4.14 20.06
C MET A 23 -14.35 3.64 20.96
N ALA A 24 -14.80 2.40 20.76
CA ALA A 24 -15.77 1.74 21.62
C ALA A 24 -15.27 1.61 23.07
N CYS A 25 -14.02 1.14 23.26
CA CYS A 25 -13.41 1.05 24.58
C CYS A 25 -13.28 2.44 25.24
N ALA A 26 -12.84 3.45 24.47
CA ALA A 26 -12.74 4.82 24.95
C ALA A 26 -14.10 5.38 25.37
N ALA A 27 -15.17 5.08 24.64
CA ALA A 27 -16.52 5.50 24.99
C ALA A 27 -17.05 4.84 26.27
N ILE A 28 -16.72 3.57 26.52
CA ILE A 28 -17.06 2.88 27.78
C ILE A 28 -16.33 3.54 28.96
N VAL A 29 -15.03 3.82 28.81
CA VAL A 29 -14.24 4.52 29.83
C VAL A 29 -14.77 5.93 30.06
N LEU A 30 -15.10 6.66 28.99
CA LEU A 30 -15.68 8.00 29.06
C LEU A 30 -17.03 7.98 29.80
N ALA A 31 -17.90 7.02 29.50
CA ALA A 31 -19.18 6.86 30.18
C ALA A 31 -18.98 6.61 31.68
N GLY A 32 -18.07 5.70 32.05
CA GLY A 32 -17.72 5.44 33.45
C GLY A 32 -17.18 6.68 34.16
N GLY A 33 -16.29 7.43 33.51
CA GLY A 33 -15.72 8.67 34.04
C GLY A 33 -16.77 9.76 34.26
N MET A 34 -17.69 9.96 33.31
CA MET A 34 -18.76 10.96 33.42
C MET A 34 -19.77 10.57 34.51
N ILE A 35 -20.13 9.29 34.62
CA ILE A 35 -21.01 8.79 35.69
C ILE A 35 -20.35 8.97 37.07
N TRP A 36 -19.04 8.68 37.18
CA TRP A 36 -18.30 8.89 38.42
C TRP A 36 -18.26 10.38 38.79
N LEU A 37 -18.02 11.26 37.82
CA LEU A 37 -18.05 12.71 38.05
C LEU A 37 -19.43 13.20 38.50
N ASP A 38 -20.50 12.73 37.85
CA ASP A 38 -21.89 13.02 38.23
C ASP A 38 -22.20 12.55 39.67
N SER A 39 -21.58 11.46 40.14
CA SER A 39 -21.75 10.97 41.51
C SER A 39 -21.02 11.79 42.57
N TYR A 40 -19.95 12.51 42.20
CA TYR A 40 -19.10 13.26 43.13
C TYR A 40 -19.50 14.74 43.25
N GLU A 41 -19.72 15.42 42.12
CA GLU A 41 -20.11 16.84 42.09
C GLU A 41 -21.57 17.07 42.49
N GLY A 42 -22.41 16.04 42.37
CA GLY A 42 -23.87 16.17 42.53
C GLY A 42 -24.49 17.11 41.49
N SER A 43 -25.80 17.35 41.60
CA SER A 43 -26.55 18.18 40.62
C SER A 43 -26.57 19.68 40.94
N VAL A 44 -25.80 20.14 41.93
CA VAL A 44 -25.92 21.51 42.49
C VAL A 44 -25.50 22.60 41.51
N TRP A 45 -24.54 22.34 40.63
CA TRP A 45 -24.14 23.28 39.57
C TRP A 45 -25.25 23.54 38.54
N MET A 46 -26.16 22.58 38.33
CA MET A 46 -27.24 22.69 37.34
C MET A 46 -28.37 23.64 37.75
N ASP A 47 -28.44 24.02 39.02
CA ASP A 47 -29.38 25.05 39.48
C ASP A 47 -29.14 26.41 38.85
N ARG A 48 -27.96 26.62 38.23
CA ARG A 48 -27.62 27.85 37.50
C ARG A 48 -28.11 27.87 36.05
N PHE A 49 -28.52 26.73 35.48
CA PHE A 49 -28.86 26.61 34.06
C PHE A 49 -30.25 25.97 33.86
N ALA A 50 -31.27 26.79 33.59
CA ALA A 50 -32.67 26.37 33.51
C ALA A 50 -32.96 25.25 32.48
N TRP A 51 -32.18 25.17 31.39
CA TRP A 51 -32.30 24.12 30.37
C TRP A 51 -31.82 22.74 30.84
N LEU A 52 -30.88 22.68 31.79
CA LEU A 52 -30.35 21.45 32.38
C LEU A 52 -31.23 20.90 33.52
N ARG A 53 -32.07 21.76 34.12
CA ARG A 53 -32.99 21.42 35.23
C ARG A 53 -34.10 20.42 34.86
N ALA A 54 -34.30 20.11 33.58
CA ALA A 54 -35.51 19.47 33.06
C ALA A 54 -35.41 17.96 32.80
N SER A 55 -34.25 17.32 32.96
CA SER A 55 -34.08 15.90 32.64
C SER A 55 -34.63 14.98 33.75
N ARG A 56 -35.97 14.86 33.84
CA ARG A 56 -36.61 13.80 34.64
C ARG A 56 -36.05 12.43 34.20
N PRO A 57 -35.91 11.44 35.11
CA PRO A 57 -35.36 10.11 34.78
C PRO A 57 -35.98 9.47 33.53
N ARG A 58 -37.31 9.61 33.36
CA ARG A 58 -38.02 9.15 32.15
C ARG A 58 -37.55 9.83 30.87
N GLY A 59 -37.36 11.16 30.89
CA GLY A 59 -36.87 11.92 29.73
C GLY A 59 -35.42 11.60 29.38
N ALA A 60 -34.56 11.47 30.39
CA ALA A 60 -33.17 11.05 30.19
C ALA A 60 -33.07 9.65 29.56
N ARG A 61 -33.84 8.68 30.07
CA ARG A 61 -33.94 7.34 29.47
C ARG A 61 -34.42 7.40 28.03
N GLN A 62 -35.47 8.19 27.75
CA GLN A 62 -36.01 8.32 26.41
C GLN A 62 -35.00 8.91 25.42
N LEU A 63 -34.26 9.96 25.81
CA LEU A 63 -33.20 10.55 25.01
C LEU A 63 -32.06 9.55 24.74
N LEU A 64 -31.54 8.91 25.79
CA LEU A 64 -30.46 7.92 25.65
C LEU A 64 -30.87 6.72 24.79
N SER A 65 -32.11 6.23 24.96
CA SER A 65 -32.66 5.15 24.12
C SER A 65 -32.86 5.59 22.67
N ALA A 66 -33.34 6.81 22.43
CA ALA A 66 -33.52 7.34 21.07
C ALA A 66 -32.17 7.55 20.36
N ILE A 67 -31.18 8.13 21.06
CA ILE A 67 -29.82 8.30 20.53
C ILE A 67 -29.19 6.92 20.30
N GLY A 68 -29.20 6.03 21.29
CA GLY A 68 -28.63 4.69 21.16
C GLY A 68 -29.25 3.91 19.99
N GLY A 69 -30.58 3.84 19.94
CA GLY A 69 -31.33 3.12 18.89
C GLY A 69 -31.08 3.69 17.49
N SER A 70 -31.02 5.01 17.35
CA SER A 70 -30.69 5.63 16.06
C SER A 70 -29.24 5.35 15.65
N MET A 71 -28.27 5.43 16.58
CA MET A 71 -26.86 5.21 16.26
C MET A 71 -26.55 3.78 15.84
N ILE A 72 -27.15 2.75 16.46
CA ILE A 72 -26.96 1.37 16.01
C ILE A 72 -27.56 1.11 14.63
N THR A 73 -28.69 1.77 14.33
CA THR A 73 -29.33 1.69 13.00
C THR A 73 -28.48 2.37 11.94
N VAL A 74 -27.98 3.58 12.21
CA VAL A 74 -27.08 4.31 11.31
C VAL A 74 -25.79 3.53 11.08
N ALA A 75 -25.20 2.94 12.13
CA ALA A 75 -24.02 2.08 12.01
C ALA A 75 -24.27 0.89 11.05
N GLY A 76 -25.43 0.23 11.18
CA GLY A 76 -25.82 -0.87 10.28
C GLY A 76 -25.97 -0.42 8.83
N THR A 77 -26.61 0.73 8.59
CA THR A 77 -26.76 1.30 7.24
C THR A 77 -25.42 1.67 6.62
N VAL A 78 -24.56 2.35 7.39
CA VAL A 78 -23.20 2.76 6.97
C VAL A 78 -22.35 1.54 6.64
N PHE A 79 -22.40 0.50 7.45
CA PHE A 79 -21.71 -0.77 7.18
C PHE A 79 -22.23 -1.41 5.87
N SER A 80 -23.54 -1.45 5.69
CA SER A 80 -24.17 -2.04 4.50
C SER A 80 -23.78 -1.28 3.22
N VAL A 81 -23.82 0.05 3.24
CA VAL A 81 -23.39 0.90 2.12
C VAL A 81 -21.91 0.72 1.83
N THR A 82 -21.06 0.63 2.87
CA THR A 82 -19.62 0.41 2.71
C THR A 82 -19.32 -0.93 2.04
N ILE A 83 -20.00 -2.01 2.45
CA ILE A 83 -19.82 -3.33 1.81
C ILE A 83 -20.36 -3.35 0.39
N ALA A 84 -21.51 -2.72 0.12
CA ALA A 84 -22.03 -2.61 -1.24
C ALA A 84 -21.05 -1.85 -2.17
N ALA A 85 -20.49 -0.75 -1.70
CA ALA A 85 -19.45 0.00 -2.39
C ALA A 85 -18.21 -0.85 -2.70
N VAL A 86 -17.76 -1.62 -1.72
CA VAL A 86 -16.63 -2.54 -1.85
C VAL A 86 -16.89 -3.62 -2.91
N VAL A 87 -18.07 -4.25 -2.89
CA VAL A 87 -18.47 -5.27 -3.87
C VAL A 87 -18.52 -4.66 -5.27
N TYR A 88 -19.07 -3.46 -5.40
CA TYR A 88 -19.11 -2.72 -6.66
C TYR A 88 -17.70 -2.44 -7.19
N ALA A 89 -16.81 -1.89 -6.37
CA ALA A 89 -15.44 -1.58 -6.76
C ALA A 89 -14.64 -2.84 -7.13
N SER A 90 -14.76 -3.93 -6.36
CA SER A 90 -14.13 -5.21 -6.69
C SER A 90 -14.63 -5.78 -8.02
N GLY A 91 -15.93 -5.61 -8.29
CA GLY A 91 -16.59 -6.04 -9.52
C GLY A 91 -16.23 -5.20 -10.75
N GLN A 92 -15.83 -3.93 -10.57
CA GLN A 92 -15.44 -3.06 -11.69
C GLN A 92 -13.93 -3.03 -11.92
N TYR A 93 -13.13 -3.06 -10.85
CA TYR A 93 -11.72 -2.64 -10.92
C TYR A 93 -10.70 -3.71 -10.49
N GLY A 94 -11.15 -4.79 -9.83
CA GLY A 94 -10.27 -5.89 -9.42
C GLY A 94 -10.35 -6.21 -7.93
N PRO A 95 -10.26 -7.49 -7.53
CA PRO A 95 -10.33 -7.91 -6.12
C PRO A 95 -9.20 -7.36 -5.25
N ARG A 96 -8.06 -6.93 -5.82
CA ARG A 96 -6.94 -6.41 -5.03
C ARG A 96 -7.25 -5.07 -4.35
N LEU A 97 -8.17 -4.29 -4.94
CA LEU A 97 -8.61 -3.00 -4.42
C LEU A 97 -9.52 -3.10 -3.19
N LEU A 98 -10.10 -4.28 -2.92
CA LEU A 98 -10.87 -4.57 -1.71
C LEU A 98 -10.13 -4.15 -0.44
N SER A 99 -8.83 -4.46 -0.39
CA SER A 99 -7.99 -4.18 0.78
C SER A 99 -7.79 -2.68 1.02
N ASN A 100 -7.79 -1.86 -0.04
CA ASN A 100 -7.63 -0.41 0.06
C ASN A 100 -8.87 0.26 0.66
N PHE A 101 -10.08 -0.19 0.31
CA PHE A 101 -11.33 0.33 0.87
C PHE A 101 -11.52 0.01 2.35
N MET A 102 -11.15 -1.20 2.77
CA MET A 102 -11.25 -1.61 4.19
C MET A 102 -10.21 -0.90 5.07
N ARG A 103 -9.13 -0.39 4.48
CA ARG A 103 -8.09 0.40 5.14
C ARG A 103 -8.47 1.88 5.32
N ASP A 104 -9.54 2.35 4.69
CA ASP A 104 -9.89 3.76 4.70
C ASP A 104 -10.25 4.25 6.13
N ARG A 105 -9.51 5.27 6.59
CA ARG A 105 -9.68 5.84 7.94
C ARG A 105 -11.00 6.58 8.11
N GLY A 106 -11.54 7.18 7.04
CA GLY A 106 -12.84 7.84 7.08
C GLY A 106 -13.94 6.84 7.43
N ASN A 107 -13.94 5.67 6.78
CA ASN A 107 -14.88 4.59 7.07
C ASN A 107 -14.73 4.05 8.50
N GLN A 108 -13.49 3.84 8.95
CA GLN A 108 -13.21 3.35 10.31
C GLN A 108 -13.65 4.34 11.39
N VAL A 109 -13.34 5.63 11.24
CA VAL A 109 -13.76 6.67 12.19
C VAL A 109 -15.27 6.83 12.19
N THR A 110 -15.91 6.77 11.01
CA THR A 110 -17.35 6.87 10.88
C THR A 110 -18.06 5.75 11.64
N LEU A 111 -17.73 4.50 11.33
CA LEU A 111 -18.32 3.34 12.02
C LEU A 111 -18.01 3.35 13.52
N GLY A 112 -16.76 3.67 13.86
CA GLY A 112 -16.31 3.80 15.24
C GLY A 112 -17.10 4.83 16.04
N THR A 113 -17.42 5.99 15.44
CA THR A 113 -18.20 7.06 16.09
C THR A 113 -19.61 6.61 16.43
N PHE A 114 -20.30 5.93 15.51
CA PHE A 114 -21.66 5.45 15.75
C PHE A 114 -21.70 4.33 16.79
N ILE A 115 -20.79 3.36 16.71
CA ILE A 115 -20.67 2.28 17.70
C ILE A 115 -20.30 2.84 19.08
N ALA A 116 -19.35 3.77 19.14
CA ALA A 116 -18.93 4.43 20.37
C ALA A 116 -20.09 5.20 21.03
N THR A 117 -20.84 5.99 20.26
CA THR A 117 -21.99 6.76 20.77
C THR A 117 -23.12 5.84 21.24
N PHE A 118 -23.38 4.74 20.51
CA PHE A 118 -24.34 3.72 20.93
C PHE A 118 -23.95 3.09 22.27
N LEU A 119 -22.70 2.61 22.41
CA LEU A 119 -22.21 1.99 23.63
C LEU A 119 -22.19 2.97 24.80
N TYR A 120 -21.76 4.21 24.57
CA TYR A 120 -21.83 5.28 25.56
C TYR A 120 -23.27 5.44 26.09
N CYS A 121 -24.25 5.56 25.19
CA CYS A 121 -25.65 5.70 25.57
C CYS A 121 -26.17 4.50 26.36
N LEU A 122 -25.81 3.26 25.97
CA LEU A 122 -26.20 2.05 26.71
C LEU A 122 -25.64 2.00 28.14
N ILE A 123 -24.37 2.34 28.30
CA ILE A 123 -23.72 2.34 29.63
C ILE A 123 -24.36 3.40 30.53
N VAL A 124 -24.56 4.62 30.03
CA VAL A 124 -25.21 5.69 30.78
C VAL A 124 -26.67 5.33 31.10
N LEU A 125 -27.41 4.79 30.12
CA LEU A 125 -28.82 4.38 30.28
C LEU A 125 -29.00 3.39 31.42
N ARG A 126 -28.09 2.42 31.57
CA ARG A 126 -28.11 1.42 32.65
C ARG A 126 -28.01 2.05 34.05
N THR A 127 -27.44 3.25 34.16
CA THR A 127 -27.24 3.92 35.45
C THR A 127 -28.38 4.86 35.85
N VAL A 128 -29.27 5.22 34.92
CA VAL A 128 -30.44 6.07 35.22
C VAL A 128 -31.42 5.28 36.08
N ARG A 129 -31.67 5.73 37.32
CA ARG A 129 -32.58 5.07 38.27
C ARG A 129 -33.78 5.94 38.59
N SER A 130 -34.98 5.38 38.50
CA SER A 130 -36.20 6.08 38.90
C SER A 130 -36.38 6.02 40.42
N PRO A 131 -37.01 7.02 41.05
CA PRO A 131 -37.32 7.00 42.48
C PRO A 131 -38.15 5.77 42.88
N GLU A 132 -39.07 5.37 42.01
CA GLU A 132 -39.96 4.21 42.12
C GLU A 132 -39.20 2.87 42.18
N GLU A 133 -38.03 2.78 41.52
CA GLU A 133 -37.23 1.55 41.41
C GLU A 133 -36.14 1.43 42.49
N SER A 134 -35.80 2.56 43.15
CA SER A 134 -34.65 2.65 44.06
C SER A 134 -35.03 2.65 45.53
N GLY A 135 -36.34 2.66 45.84
CA GLY A 135 -36.84 2.84 47.21
C GLY A 135 -36.41 4.18 47.84
N GLY A 136 -36.13 5.22 47.03
CA GLY A 136 -35.49 6.46 47.49
C GLY A 136 -35.23 7.49 46.38
N VAL A 137 -34.18 8.31 46.52
CA VAL A 137 -33.83 9.42 45.61
C VAL A 137 -33.42 8.89 44.23
N GLY A 138 -34.12 9.31 43.17
CA GLY A 138 -33.75 8.96 41.79
C GLY A 138 -32.40 9.54 41.38
N PHE A 139 -31.67 8.85 40.51
CA PHE A 139 -30.35 9.29 40.03
C PHE A 139 -30.36 9.44 38.50
N VAL A 140 -29.97 10.61 38.03
CA VAL A 140 -29.79 10.93 36.61
C VAL A 140 -28.41 11.56 36.42
N PRO A 141 -27.49 10.91 35.69
CA PRO A 141 -26.17 11.45 35.41
C PRO A 141 -26.27 12.50 34.30
N ASN A 142 -26.42 13.77 34.69
CA ASN A 142 -26.78 14.84 33.77
C ASN A 142 -25.56 15.31 32.94
N ILE A 143 -24.35 15.29 33.49
CA ILE A 143 -23.12 15.57 32.72
C ILE A 143 -22.97 14.47 31.65
N ALA A 144 -23.17 13.22 32.04
CA ALA A 144 -23.12 12.11 31.11
C ALA A 144 -24.18 12.24 29.99
N LEU A 145 -25.38 12.72 30.31
CA LEU A 145 -26.44 12.99 29.34
C LEU A 145 -26.05 14.14 28.37
N LEU A 146 -25.47 15.23 28.86
CA LEU A 146 -25.01 16.33 28.01
C LEU A 146 -23.95 15.85 27.01
N VAL A 147 -23.01 15.02 27.47
CA VAL A 147 -22.01 14.38 26.60
C VAL A 147 -22.68 13.45 25.58
N ALA A 148 -23.74 12.72 25.94
CA ALA A 148 -24.50 11.90 24.98
C ALA A 148 -25.08 12.74 23.84
N VAL A 149 -25.68 13.90 24.18
CA VAL A 149 -26.24 14.83 23.19
C VAL A 149 -25.14 15.41 22.30
N LEU A 150 -24.00 15.79 22.87
CA LEU A 150 -22.85 16.27 22.11
C LEU A 150 -22.32 15.20 21.13
N LEU A 151 -22.17 13.96 21.60
CA LEU A 151 -21.77 12.83 20.75
C LEU A 151 -22.79 12.56 19.63
N ALA A 152 -24.08 12.74 19.88
CA ALA A 152 -25.12 12.63 18.86
C ALA A 152 -24.98 13.73 17.79
N LEU A 153 -24.71 14.97 18.17
CA LEU A 153 -24.45 16.07 17.23
C LEU A 153 -23.19 15.83 16.41
N CYS A 154 -22.10 15.37 17.04
CA CYS A 154 -20.88 14.96 16.34
C CYS A 154 -21.15 13.81 15.36
N SER A 155 -22.00 12.84 15.75
CA SER A 155 -22.39 11.72 14.89
C SER A 155 -23.15 12.19 13.64
N ILE A 156 -24.00 13.22 13.74
CA ILE A 156 -24.67 13.83 12.57
C ILE A 156 -23.63 14.45 11.62
N ALA A 157 -22.66 15.20 12.14
CA ALA A 157 -21.61 15.78 11.30
C ALA A 157 -20.78 14.70 10.59
N VAL A 158 -20.45 13.62 11.31
CA VAL A 158 -19.74 12.44 10.76
C VAL A 158 -20.58 11.72 9.71
N LEU A 159 -21.91 11.64 9.87
CA LEU A 159 -22.80 11.07 8.86
C LEU A 159 -22.80 11.91 7.57
N ILE A 160 -22.86 13.24 7.68
CA ILE A 160 -22.78 14.14 6.52
C ILE A 160 -21.43 13.97 5.82
N PHE A 161 -20.34 13.89 6.59
CA PHE A 161 -19.01 13.58 6.05
C PHE A 161 -19.01 12.24 5.30
N PHE A 162 -19.58 11.18 5.88
CA PHE A 162 -19.62 9.85 5.26
C PHE A 162 -20.37 9.83 3.93
N ILE A 163 -21.49 10.55 3.83
CA ILE A 163 -22.29 10.66 2.62
C ILE A 163 -21.48 11.25 1.46
N HIS A 164 -20.56 12.17 1.74
CA HIS A 164 -19.65 12.72 0.73
C HIS A 164 -18.42 11.82 0.51
N HIS A 165 -17.84 11.29 1.59
CA HIS A 165 -16.57 10.57 1.57
C HIS A 165 -16.63 9.26 0.77
N VAL A 166 -17.65 8.44 0.96
CA VAL A 166 -17.74 7.12 0.31
C VAL A 166 -17.84 7.22 -1.20
N PRO A 167 -18.79 7.99 -1.79
CA PRO A 167 -18.86 8.13 -3.25
C PRO A 167 -17.58 8.71 -3.85
N SER A 168 -17.00 9.75 -3.22
CA SER A 168 -15.76 10.35 -3.69
C SER A 168 -14.60 9.36 -3.68
N LYS A 169 -14.47 8.51 -2.66
CA LYS A 169 -13.39 7.51 -2.60
C LYS A 169 -13.58 6.31 -3.54
N ILE A 170 -14.80 6.03 -3.99
CA ILE A 170 -15.07 4.96 -4.96
C ILE A 170 -14.71 5.39 -6.39
N HIS A 171 -14.71 6.69 -6.67
CA HIS A 171 -14.42 7.19 -8.01
C HIS A 171 -13.04 6.71 -8.48
N ILE A 172 -12.99 6.05 -9.64
CA ILE A 172 -11.81 5.30 -10.11
C ILE A 172 -10.55 6.16 -10.20
N ASN A 173 -10.69 7.42 -10.59
CA ASN A 173 -9.55 8.34 -10.68
C ASN A 173 -8.88 8.55 -9.31
N ASN A 174 -9.65 8.57 -8.22
CA ASN A 174 -9.11 8.73 -6.88
C ASN A 174 -8.41 7.46 -6.40
N VAL A 175 -8.91 6.28 -6.79
CA VAL A 175 -8.25 5.00 -6.49
C VAL A 175 -6.93 4.90 -7.24
N ILE A 176 -6.93 5.19 -8.54
CA ILE A 176 -5.73 5.22 -9.38
C ILE A 176 -4.73 6.23 -8.84
N GLU A 177 -5.18 7.44 -8.49
CA GLU A 177 -4.34 8.48 -7.89
C GLU A 177 -3.74 8.04 -6.54
N ASP A 178 -4.52 7.42 -5.65
CA ASP A 178 -4.03 6.94 -4.36
C ASP A 178 -2.95 5.85 -4.54
N VAL A 179 -3.15 4.91 -5.47
CA VAL A 179 -2.15 3.87 -5.82
C VAL A 179 -0.92 4.49 -6.49
N GLY A 180 -1.10 5.39 -7.46
CA GLY A 180 -0.03 6.05 -8.19
C GLY A 180 0.85 6.95 -7.31
N LYS A 181 0.23 7.78 -6.46
CA LYS A 181 0.96 8.59 -5.46
C LYS A 181 1.72 7.72 -4.48
N ARG A 182 1.14 6.58 -4.07
CA ARG A 182 1.84 5.62 -3.20
C ARG A 182 3.03 5.01 -3.93
N LEU A 183 2.88 4.63 -5.20
CA LEU A 183 3.98 4.11 -6.01
C LEU A 183 5.13 5.12 -6.12
N LEU A 184 4.85 6.36 -6.50
CA LEU A 184 5.86 7.42 -6.58
C LEU A 184 6.55 7.67 -5.23
N ARG A 185 5.78 7.71 -4.14
CA ARG A 185 6.34 7.88 -2.80
C ARG A 185 7.26 6.71 -2.42
N GLU A 186 6.88 5.48 -2.73
CA GLU A 186 7.70 4.30 -2.47
C GLU A 186 8.94 4.26 -3.36
N VAL A 187 8.86 4.68 -4.63
CA VAL A 187 10.04 4.85 -5.50
C VAL A 187 11.00 5.86 -4.87
N GLY A 188 10.51 7.03 -4.46
CA GLY A 188 11.31 8.06 -3.80
C GLY A 188 11.89 7.66 -2.44
N HIS A 189 11.20 6.79 -1.70
CA HIS A 189 11.68 6.29 -0.41
C HIS A 189 12.65 5.11 -0.53
N ARG A 190 12.63 4.33 -1.61
CA ARG A 190 13.46 3.14 -1.77
C ARG A 190 14.66 3.37 -2.66
N PHE A 191 14.58 4.33 -3.58
CA PHE A 191 15.66 4.65 -4.50
C PHE A 191 16.12 6.11 -4.30
N PRO A 192 17.42 6.36 -4.05
CA PRO A 192 18.50 5.38 -4.01
C PRO A 192 18.69 4.72 -2.64
N ARG A 193 17.81 4.95 -1.63
CA ARG A 193 18.04 4.56 -0.22
C ARG A 193 18.71 3.18 -0.10
N PHE A 194 19.96 3.21 0.34
CA PHE A 194 20.81 2.04 0.45
C PHE A 194 20.70 1.46 1.86
N LEU A 195 20.57 0.15 1.92
CA LEU A 195 20.81 -0.62 3.13
C LEU A 195 22.26 -1.06 3.09
N GLY A 196 23.05 -0.59 4.06
CA GLY A 196 24.51 -0.63 4.00
C GLY A 196 25.06 0.31 2.91
N GLU A 197 26.37 0.27 2.69
CA GLU A 197 26.97 0.97 1.55
C GLU A 197 26.89 0.06 0.31
N PRO A 198 26.38 0.55 -0.84
CA PRO A 198 26.44 -0.21 -2.07
C PRO A 198 27.90 -0.39 -2.45
N ALA A 199 28.32 -1.62 -2.78
CA ALA A 199 29.67 -1.80 -3.28
C ALA A 199 29.85 -1.00 -4.59
N ASP A 200 30.94 -0.26 -4.70
CA ASP A 200 31.24 0.57 -5.88
C ASP A 200 31.35 -0.31 -7.14
N ARG A 201 30.42 -0.10 -8.09
CA ARG A 201 30.35 -0.81 -9.38
C ARG A 201 31.63 -0.64 -10.21
N GLY A 202 32.36 0.46 -10.05
CA GLY A 202 33.58 0.78 -10.79
C GLY A 202 34.85 0.13 -10.24
N ARG A 203 34.96 0.00 -8.91
CA ARG A 203 36.09 -0.67 -8.24
C ARG A 203 36.01 -2.19 -8.24
N HIS A 204 34.81 -2.76 -8.27
CA HIS A 204 34.60 -4.20 -8.15
C HIS A 204 34.19 -4.83 -9.48
N ARG A 205 35.11 -4.82 -10.46
CA ARG A 205 34.92 -5.45 -11.78
C ARG A 205 35.07 -6.97 -11.79
N GLY A 206 35.02 -7.64 -10.64
CA GLY A 206 35.16 -9.10 -10.59
C GLY A 206 34.53 -9.73 -9.36
N ASP A 207 34.15 -11.00 -9.51
CA ASP A 207 33.64 -11.95 -8.51
C ASP A 207 34.54 -12.11 -7.27
N THR A 208 35.66 -11.40 -7.17
CA THR A 208 36.67 -11.49 -6.11
C THR A 208 36.14 -11.21 -4.70
N ILE A 209 35.17 -10.30 -4.52
CA ILE A 209 34.57 -10.04 -3.18
C ILE A 209 33.45 -11.01 -2.81
N VAL A 210 32.89 -11.71 -3.81
CA VAL A 210 31.85 -12.72 -3.58
C VAL A 210 32.56 -14.00 -3.11
N PRO A 211 32.14 -14.62 -1.99
CA PRO A 211 32.69 -15.89 -1.56
C PRO A 211 32.54 -16.96 -2.63
N GLU A 212 33.51 -17.88 -2.71
CA GLU A 212 33.53 -18.97 -3.69
C GLU A 212 32.20 -19.72 -3.80
N PRO A 213 31.50 -20.11 -2.71
CA PRO A 213 30.22 -20.81 -2.82
C PRO A 213 29.08 -20.01 -3.46
N PHE A 214 29.25 -18.70 -3.65
CA PHE A 214 28.26 -17.80 -4.24
C PHE A 214 28.64 -17.27 -5.62
N ARG A 215 29.86 -17.53 -6.11
CA ARG A 215 30.30 -17.16 -7.47
C ARG A 215 29.54 -17.94 -8.53
N GLN A 216 29.32 -17.35 -9.70
CA GLN A 216 28.64 -18.04 -10.81
C GLN A 216 29.58 -19.01 -11.54
N ASP A 217 30.89 -18.75 -11.49
CA ASP A 217 31.92 -19.49 -12.22
C ASP A 217 32.55 -20.64 -11.39
N GLY A 218 32.07 -20.88 -10.17
CA GLY A 218 32.64 -21.89 -9.26
C GLY A 218 32.22 -23.31 -9.63
N GLU A 219 33.17 -24.24 -9.66
CA GLU A 219 32.91 -25.68 -9.81
C GLU A 219 32.10 -26.19 -8.59
N ALA A 220 30.88 -26.69 -8.84
CA ALA A 220 29.92 -27.07 -7.80
C ALA A 220 30.41 -28.18 -6.85
N GLU A 221 31.46 -28.92 -7.22
CA GLU A 221 32.02 -30.04 -6.44
C GLU A 221 33.01 -29.62 -5.35
N ALA A 222 33.53 -28.38 -5.39
CA ALA A 222 34.52 -27.86 -4.44
C ALA A 222 33.98 -26.78 -3.46
N ALA A 223 32.71 -26.38 -3.60
CA ALA A 223 32.15 -25.27 -2.83
C ALA A 223 32.11 -25.58 -1.32
N ALA A 224 32.80 -24.75 -0.53
CA ALA A 224 32.74 -24.78 0.94
C ALA A 224 31.28 -24.79 1.45
N PRO A 225 31.00 -25.46 2.59
CA PRO A 225 29.63 -25.68 3.05
C PRO A 225 28.92 -24.35 3.35
N VAL A 226 27.65 -24.28 2.99
CA VAL A 226 26.76 -23.15 3.31
C VAL A 226 25.66 -23.60 4.26
N ARG A 227 25.31 -22.75 5.22
CA ARG A 227 24.19 -22.98 6.13
C ARG A 227 22.90 -22.48 5.49
N LEU A 228 21.84 -23.30 5.54
CA LEU A 228 20.53 -22.97 4.98
C LEU A 228 19.59 -22.45 6.06
N VAL A 229 19.19 -21.18 5.97
CA VAL A 229 18.12 -20.64 6.81
C VAL A 229 16.79 -20.86 6.10
N LYS A 230 15.93 -21.70 6.67
CA LYS A 230 14.69 -22.17 6.01
C LYS A 230 13.46 -21.39 6.45
N ALA A 231 12.49 -21.25 5.55
CA ALA A 231 11.18 -20.71 5.85
C ALA A 231 10.42 -21.65 6.79
N SER A 232 9.88 -21.12 7.88
CA SER A 232 9.10 -21.92 8.84
C SER A 232 7.65 -22.15 8.38
N HIS A 233 7.12 -21.32 7.48
CA HIS A 233 5.74 -21.39 7.00
C HIS A 233 5.66 -21.06 5.50
N THR A 234 4.55 -21.47 4.87
CA THR A 234 4.23 -21.16 3.48
C THR A 234 3.46 -19.84 3.37
N GLY A 235 3.82 -18.98 2.42
CA GLY A 235 3.11 -17.72 2.16
C GLY A 235 3.94 -16.70 1.38
N TYR A 236 3.43 -15.47 1.27
CA TYR A 236 4.12 -14.33 0.69
C TYR A 236 5.07 -13.68 1.69
N ILE A 237 6.29 -13.35 1.26
CA ILE A 237 7.20 -12.52 2.03
C ILE A 237 6.66 -11.09 2.02
N GLN A 238 6.20 -10.59 3.16
CA GLN A 238 5.62 -9.25 3.28
C GLN A 238 6.65 -8.21 3.72
N LEU A 239 7.64 -8.63 4.52
CA LEU A 239 8.69 -7.76 5.04
C LEU A 239 9.98 -8.55 5.29
N VAL A 240 11.09 -7.91 4.96
CA VAL A 240 12.47 -8.31 5.28
C VAL A 240 13.11 -7.15 6.05
N ARG A 241 13.70 -7.46 7.21
CA ARG A 241 14.41 -6.51 8.06
C ARG A 241 15.87 -6.42 7.63
N ASP A 242 16.14 -5.66 6.58
CA ASP A 242 17.46 -5.58 5.99
C ASP A 242 18.53 -5.06 6.97
N GLU A 243 18.18 -4.15 7.90
CA GLU A 243 19.10 -3.70 8.95
C GLU A 243 19.43 -4.81 9.96
N ASP A 244 18.45 -5.64 10.32
CA ASP A 244 18.69 -6.77 11.23
C ASP A 244 19.60 -7.80 10.54
N LEU A 245 19.41 -8.04 9.23
CA LEU A 245 20.26 -8.93 8.44
C LEU A 245 21.71 -8.42 8.36
N LEU A 246 21.93 -7.13 8.07
CA LEU A 246 23.26 -6.53 8.03
C LEU A 246 23.96 -6.57 9.39
N GLN A 247 23.25 -6.26 10.48
CA GLN A 247 23.82 -6.30 11.83
C GLN A 247 24.21 -7.73 12.23
N LEU A 248 23.35 -8.72 11.97
CA LEU A 248 23.65 -10.13 12.24
C LEU A 248 24.83 -10.61 11.39
N ALA A 249 24.86 -10.24 10.10
CA ALA A 249 25.97 -10.59 9.22
C ALA A 249 27.29 -10.01 9.70
N SER A 250 27.29 -8.74 10.14
CA SER A 250 28.50 -8.07 10.63
C SER A 250 28.97 -8.65 11.96
N ARG A 251 28.05 -8.89 12.90
CA ARG A 251 28.36 -9.42 14.24
C ARG A 251 28.99 -10.82 14.19
N HIS A 252 28.56 -11.66 13.26
CA HIS A 252 29.02 -13.05 13.14
C HIS A 252 30.03 -13.26 12.00
N ASP A 253 30.46 -12.17 11.35
CA ASP A 253 31.34 -12.19 10.18
C ASP A 253 30.86 -13.16 9.07
N LEU A 254 29.62 -12.94 8.63
CA LEU A 254 28.90 -13.74 7.64
C LEU A 254 28.65 -12.97 6.34
N VAL A 255 28.46 -13.72 5.26
CA VAL A 255 27.92 -13.28 3.98
C VAL A 255 26.59 -14.01 3.74
N LEU A 256 25.53 -13.24 3.52
CA LEU A 256 24.16 -13.72 3.36
C LEU A 256 23.72 -13.58 1.90
N ARG A 257 23.35 -14.67 1.23
CA ARG A 257 22.70 -14.63 -0.09
C ARG A 257 21.20 -14.81 0.04
N LEU A 258 20.44 -13.77 -0.25
CA LEU A 258 18.98 -13.79 -0.18
C LEU A 258 18.42 -14.55 -1.39
N ARG A 259 17.52 -15.49 -1.13
CA ARG A 259 16.87 -16.31 -2.18
C ARG A 259 15.51 -15.80 -2.59
N TYR A 260 14.91 -14.93 -1.79
CA TYR A 260 13.60 -14.32 -2.05
C TYR A 260 13.61 -12.83 -1.71
N GLN A 261 12.70 -12.08 -2.33
CA GLN A 261 12.46 -10.66 -2.05
C GLN A 261 11.01 -10.43 -1.58
N PRO A 262 10.72 -9.31 -0.91
CA PRO A 262 9.34 -8.96 -0.53
C PRO A 262 8.39 -9.01 -1.73
N GLY A 263 7.30 -9.74 -1.60
CA GLY A 263 6.32 -10.02 -2.65
C GLY A 263 6.35 -11.45 -3.18
N ASP A 264 7.45 -12.18 -2.99
CA ASP A 264 7.59 -13.55 -3.49
C ASP A 264 6.84 -14.55 -2.59
N PHE A 265 6.34 -15.64 -3.18
CA PHE A 265 5.73 -16.75 -2.46
C PHE A 265 6.77 -17.83 -2.12
N VAL A 266 6.83 -18.24 -0.86
CA VAL A 266 7.76 -19.25 -0.35
C VAL A 266 7.00 -20.43 0.27
N HIS A 267 7.52 -21.64 0.09
CA HIS A 267 7.02 -22.84 0.75
C HIS A 267 7.81 -23.13 2.04
N ALA A 268 7.15 -23.64 3.07
CA ALA A 268 7.81 -24.12 4.28
C ALA A 268 8.96 -25.09 3.95
N GLY A 269 10.08 -24.94 4.65
CA GLY A 269 11.29 -25.75 4.45
C GLY A 269 12.22 -25.28 3.32
N ARG A 270 11.80 -24.34 2.45
CA ARG A 270 12.68 -23.75 1.43
C ARG A 270 13.67 -22.76 2.05
N ALA A 271 14.88 -22.68 1.51
CA ALA A 271 15.92 -21.79 2.00
C ALA A 271 15.61 -20.32 1.65
N LEU A 272 15.43 -19.48 2.68
CA LEU A 272 15.29 -18.02 2.57
C LEU A 272 16.65 -17.36 2.33
N ILE A 273 17.67 -17.85 3.03
CA ILE A 273 19.04 -17.32 3.01
C ILE A 273 20.02 -18.49 2.90
N LEU A 274 21.04 -18.32 2.06
CA LEU A 274 22.26 -19.12 2.11
C LEU A 274 23.31 -18.33 2.90
N VAL A 275 23.93 -18.95 3.90
CA VAL A 275 24.85 -18.29 4.82
C VAL A 275 26.23 -18.90 4.69
N PHE A 276 27.25 -18.05 4.55
CA PHE A 276 28.65 -18.44 4.49
C PHE A 276 29.51 -17.55 5.42
N PRO A 277 30.54 -18.10 6.09
CA PRO A 277 30.84 -19.52 6.29
C PRO A 277 29.77 -20.23 7.13
N ALA A 278 29.52 -21.52 6.87
CA ALA A 278 28.49 -22.27 7.59
C ALA A 278 28.80 -22.42 9.09
N GLU A 279 30.08 -22.56 9.45
CA GLU A 279 30.56 -22.85 10.80
C GLU A 279 30.33 -21.68 11.76
N ARG A 280 30.19 -20.46 11.22
CA ARG A 280 29.95 -19.23 12.00
C ARG A 280 28.47 -18.93 12.23
N CYS A 281 27.58 -19.73 11.64
CA CYS A 281 26.14 -19.59 11.78
C CYS A 281 25.60 -20.73 12.64
N ASP A 282 25.55 -20.49 13.95
CA ASP A 282 24.92 -21.38 14.91
C ASP A 282 23.38 -21.38 14.78
N GLU A 283 22.71 -22.22 15.58
CA GLU A 283 21.25 -22.34 15.52
C GLU A 283 20.54 -21.04 15.95
N GLU A 284 21.12 -20.29 16.90
CA GLU A 284 20.56 -19.04 17.39
C GLU A 284 20.62 -17.95 16.30
N ALA A 285 21.77 -17.80 15.63
CA ALA A 285 21.94 -16.89 14.49
C ALA A 285 21.04 -17.30 13.33
N SER A 286 20.94 -18.60 13.02
CA SER A 286 20.05 -19.13 11.99
C SER A 286 18.58 -18.78 12.27
N GLN A 287 18.13 -18.95 13.52
CA GLN A 287 16.78 -18.59 13.92
C GLN A 287 16.54 -17.07 13.89
N ALA A 288 17.52 -16.26 14.32
CA ALA A 288 17.45 -14.80 14.27
C ALA A 288 17.35 -14.28 12.83
N LEU A 289 18.11 -14.88 11.90
CA LEU A 289 18.04 -14.60 10.46
C LEU A 289 16.68 -14.97 9.88
N ALA A 290 16.11 -16.14 10.23
CA ALA A 290 14.76 -16.51 9.81
C ALA A 290 13.70 -15.53 10.34
N ASP A 291 13.88 -15.05 11.57
CA ASP A 291 13.00 -14.11 12.25
C ASP A 291 13.03 -12.68 11.70
N ALA A 292 13.98 -12.37 10.82
CA ALA A 292 14.04 -11.13 10.04
C ALA A 292 13.00 -11.11 8.91
N PHE A 293 12.41 -12.26 8.55
CA PHE A 293 11.37 -12.39 7.53
C PHE A 293 9.98 -12.44 8.16
N ALA A 294 9.05 -11.68 7.60
CA ALA A 294 7.63 -11.78 7.89
C ALA A 294 6.88 -12.40 6.71
N ILE A 295 6.33 -13.60 6.91
CA ILE A 295 5.60 -14.37 5.88
C ILE A 295 4.09 -14.35 6.17
N GLY A 296 3.26 -13.96 5.21
CA GLY A 296 1.80 -13.89 5.35
C GLY A 296 1.01 -14.52 4.21
N SER A 297 -0.30 -14.65 4.38
CA SER A 297 -1.19 -15.33 3.42
C SER A 297 -1.50 -14.50 2.17
N GLN A 298 -1.25 -13.19 2.20
CA GLN A 298 -1.54 -12.27 1.11
C GLN A 298 -0.32 -11.41 0.79
N ARG A 299 -0.20 -10.99 -0.46
CA ARG A 299 0.81 -10.04 -0.88
C ARG A 299 0.42 -8.61 -0.46
N THR A 300 1.41 -7.78 -0.16
CA THR A 300 1.19 -6.42 0.39
C THR A 300 2.14 -5.43 -0.23
N ALA A 301 1.70 -4.18 -0.43
CA ALA A 301 2.56 -3.07 -0.82
C ALA A 301 3.47 -2.51 0.30
N LEU A 302 3.69 -3.25 1.40
CA LEU A 302 4.51 -2.79 2.53
C LEU A 302 5.98 -2.62 2.12
N GLN A 303 6.57 -3.67 1.55
CA GLN A 303 7.93 -3.64 0.99
C GLN A 303 7.97 -4.13 -0.46
N ASP A 304 6.85 -4.14 -1.17
CA ASP A 304 6.79 -4.60 -2.55
C ASP A 304 6.22 -3.55 -3.51
N LEU A 305 7.12 -2.87 -4.24
CA LEU A 305 6.76 -1.92 -5.32
C LEU A 305 6.00 -2.60 -6.45
N ARG A 306 6.36 -3.86 -6.72
CA ARG A 306 5.81 -4.64 -7.81
C ARG A 306 4.29 -4.81 -7.59
N PHE A 307 3.84 -4.94 -6.33
CA PHE A 307 2.41 -5.02 -6.02
C PHE A 307 1.62 -3.78 -6.47
N LEU A 308 2.16 -2.58 -6.26
CA LEU A 308 1.50 -1.32 -6.68
C LEU A 308 1.44 -1.19 -8.21
N ILE A 309 2.48 -1.65 -8.90
CA ILE A 309 2.49 -1.73 -10.36
C ILE A 309 1.40 -2.70 -10.83
N ASP A 310 1.26 -3.87 -10.21
CA ASP A 310 0.21 -4.82 -10.59
C ASP A 310 -1.20 -4.29 -10.36
N GLU A 311 -1.42 -3.50 -9.31
CA GLU A 311 -2.72 -2.88 -9.07
C GLU A 311 -3.10 -1.95 -10.24
N LEU A 312 -2.17 -1.09 -10.70
CA LEU A 312 -2.40 -0.21 -11.85
C LEU A 312 -2.57 -1.00 -13.16
N VAL A 313 -1.75 -2.03 -13.36
CA VAL A 313 -1.83 -2.92 -14.53
C VAL A 313 -3.16 -3.68 -14.55
N GLU A 314 -3.63 -4.19 -13.41
CA GLU A 314 -4.91 -4.89 -13.30
C GLU A 314 -6.08 -3.98 -13.66
N ILE A 315 -6.09 -2.74 -13.14
CA ILE A 315 -7.12 -1.74 -13.46
C ILE A 315 -7.09 -1.43 -14.97
N ALA A 316 -5.92 -1.14 -15.53
CA ALA A 316 -5.79 -0.79 -16.96
C ALA A 316 -6.16 -1.95 -17.88
N ALA A 317 -5.69 -3.17 -17.59
CA ALA A 317 -6.01 -4.36 -18.37
C ALA A 317 -7.51 -4.68 -18.34
N ARG A 318 -8.16 -4.47 -17.18
CA ARG A 318 -9.60 -4.65 -17.03
C ARG A 318 -10.40 -3.58 -17.77
N ALA A 319 -9.97 -2.32 -17.69
CA ALA A 319 -10.59 -1.22 -18.42
C ALA A 319 -10.52 -1.44 -19.94
N LEU A 320 -9.40 -1.95 -20.45
CA LEU A 320 -9.22 -2.32 -21.88
C LEU A 320 -9.79 -3.69 -22.26
N SER A 321 -10.42 -4.41 -21.33
CA SER A 321 -11.03 -5.69 -21.66
C SER A 321 -12.27 -5.50 -22.55
N PRO A 322 -12.62 -6.46 -23.43
CA PRO A 322 -13.76 -6.34 -24.33
C PRO A 322 -15.11 -6.08 -23.63
N GLY A 323 -15.24 -6.45 -22.34
CA GLY A 323 -16.46 -6.25 -21.56
C GLY A 323 -16.63 -4.86 -20.98
N ILE A 324 -15.56 -4.06 -20.85
CA ILE A 324 -15.59 -2.70 -20.28
C ILE A 324 -15.30 -1.67 -21.37
N ASN A 325 -14.21 -1.84 -22.12
CA ASN A 325 -13.80 -0.98 -23.22
C ASN A 325 -13.71 0.52 -22.87
N ASP A 326 -13.03 0.83 -21.76
CA ASP A 326 -12.78 2.18 -21.26
C ASP A 326 -11.29 2.54 -21.39
N PRO A 327 -10.84 3.09 -22.54
CA PRO A 327 -9.45 3.46 -22.74
C PRO A 327 -9.00 4.64 -21.85
N PHE A 328 -9.90 5.52 -21.40
CA PHE A 328 -9.51 6.70 -20.61
C PHE A 328 -9.10 6.34 -19.18
N THR A 329 -9.74 5.34 -18.58
CA THR A 329 -9.29 4.78 -17.30
C THR A 329 -7.89 4.17 -17.45
N ALA A 330 -7.63 3.45 -18.56
CA ALA A 330 -6.32 2.86 -18.82
C ALA A 330 -5.22 3.91 -19.09
N ILE A 331 -5.55 4.99 -19.81
CA ILE A 331 -4.68 6.17 -20.00
C ILE A 331 -4.26 6.74 -18.64
N THR A 332 -5.20 6.91 -17.72
CA THR A 332 -4.90 7.43 -16.39
C THR A 332 -3.92 6.50 -15.64
N CYS A 333 -4.09 5.18 -15.72
CA CYS A 333 -3.11 4.24 -15.15
C CYS A 333 -1.73 4.33 -15.82
N LEU A 334 -1.69 4.48 -17.15
CA LEU A 334 -0.45 4.65 -17.91
C LEU A 334 0.28 5.93 -17.52
N ASP A 335 -0.43 7.03 -17.22
CA ASP A 335 0.18 8.27 -16.71
C ASP A 335 0.93 8.04 -15.40
N TRP A 336 0.30 7.37 -14.43
CA TRP A 336 0.94 7.08 -13.13
C TRP A 336 2.09 6.08 -13.26
N LEU A 337 1.95 5.06 -14.12
CA LEU A 337 3.04 4.12 -14.42
C LEU A 337 4.21 4.84 -15.13
N GLY A 338 3.92 5.68 -16.12
CA GLY A 338 4.89 6.50 -16.84
C GLY A 338 5.63 7.45 -15.91
N ALA A 339 4.92 8.16 -15.03
CA ALA A 339 5.51 9.02 -14.01
C ALA A 339 6.45 8.25 -13.07
N ALA A 340 6.03 7.07 -12.60
CA ALA A 340 6.85 6.23 -11.72
C ALA A 340 8.09 5.67 -12.43
N MET A 341 7.97 5.24 -13.68
CA MET A 341 9.11 4.76 -14.47
C MET A 341 10.05 5.90 -14.84
N SER A 342 9.53 7.09 -15.11
CA SER A 342 10.31 8.30 -15.39
C SER A 342 11.14 8.69 -14.16
N ASP A 343 10.52 8.76 -12.97
CA ASP A 343 11.23 9.01 -11.71
C ASP A 343 12.28 7.91 -11.41
N LEU A 344 11.94 6.64 -11.63
CA LEU A 344 12.89 5.54 -11.45
C LEU A 344 14.05 5.59 -12.45
N SER A 345 13.82 6.05 -13.68
CA SER A 345 14.83 6.13 -14.74
C SER A 345 15.95 7.12 -14.43
N GLY A 346 15.66 8.16 -13.64
CA GLY A 346 16.64 9.14 -13.15
C GLY A 346 17.35 8.73 -11.85
N ARG A 347 16.92 7.63 -11.22
CA ARG A 347 17.47 7.17 -9.93
C ARG A 347 18.51 6.08 -10.10
N GLU A 348 19.48 6.10 -9.21
CA GLU A 348 20.42 4.99 -9.06
C GLU A 348 19.68 3.78 -8.47
N ILE A 349 19.76 2.65 -9.16
CA ILE A 349 19.26 1.38 -8.64
C ILE A 349 20.40 0.74 -7.84
N PRO A 350 20.19 0.51 -6.54
CA PRO A 350 21.21 -0.05 -5.69
C PRO A 350 21.83 -1.32 -6.23
N PHE A 351 23.15 -1.42 -6.11
CA PHE A 351 23.85 -2.64 -6.46
C PHE A 351 23.46 -3.77 -5.48
N HIS A 352 23.40 -5.00 -6.00
CA HIS A 352 22.89 -6.15 -5.26
C HIS A 352 23.85 -6.62 -4.16
N LEU A 353 25.14 -6.25 -4.26
CA LEU A 353 26.15 -6.48 -3.22
C LEU A 353 26.13 -5.33 -2.20
N ARG A 354 25.89 -5.66 -0.92
CA ARG A 354 25.77 -4.71 0.19
C ARG A 354 26.91 -4.89 1.18
N GLN A 355 27.55 -3.78 1.53
CA GLN A 355 28.66 -3.74 2.48
C GLN A 355 28.24 -3.17 3.83
N ASP A 356 28.95 -3.57 4.90
CA ASP A 356 28.90 -2.89 6.18
C ASP A 356 29.70 -1.58 6.17
N ALA A 357 29.76 -0.89 7.32
CA ALA A 357 30.47 0.38 7.46
C ALA A 357 32.00 0.22 7.28
N GLU A 358 32.52 -0.99 7.47
CA GLU A 358 33.92 -1.36 7.30
C GLU A 358 34.26 -1.77 5.86
N GLY A 359 33.27 -1.79 4.94
CA GLY A 359 33.44 -2.13 3.53
C GLY A 359 33.45 -3.64 3.25
N ALA A 360 33.14 -4.50 4.23
CA ALA A 360 33.07 -5.93 4.04
C ALA A 360 31.71 -6.32 3.42
N LEU A 361 31.72 -7.25 2.46
CA LEU A 361 30.49 -7.76 1.86
C LEU A 361 29.67 -8.53 2.91
N ARG A 362 28.40 -8.14 3.11
CA ARG A 362 27.50 -8.78 4.08
C ARG A 362 26.27 -9.40 3.47
N VAL A 363 25.67 -8.76 2.46
CA VAL A 363 24.43 -9.24 1.85
C VAL A 363 24.54 -9.22 0.33
N ILE A 364 24.19 -10.34 -0.29
CA ILE A 364 23.94 -10.50 -1.72
C ILE A 364 22.42 -10.52 -1.87
N ALA A 365 21.85 -9.35 -2.16
CA ALA A 365 20.42 -9.17 -2.36
C ALA A 365 19.98 -9.61 -3.77
N HIS A 366 18.67 -9.62 -4.02
CA HIS A 366 18.17 -9.78 -5.38
C HIS A 366 18.52 -8.56 -6.23
N PRO A 367 19.10 -8.75 -7.43
CA PRO A 367 19.28 -7.66 -8.36
C PRO A 367 17.91 -7.09 -8.74
N GLN A 368 17.81 -5.78 -8.74
CA GLN A 368 16.67 -5.06 -9.29
C GLN A 368 17.12 -4.41 -10.59
N ASP A 369 16.33 -4.58 -11.65
CA ASP A 369 16.58 -3.93 -12.93
C ASP A 369 15.40 -3.03 -13.32
N PHE A 370 15.72 -1.90 -13.93
CA PHE A 370 14.76 -1.01 -14.55
C PHE A 370 13.95 -1.76 -15.63
N ALA A 371 14.60 -2.63 -16.41
CA ALA A 371 13.93 -3.42 -17.44
C ALA A 371 12.83 -4.32 -16.86
N ASP A 372 13.04 -4.93 -15.69
CA ASP A 372 12.03 -5.76 -15.03
C ASP A 372 10.81 -4.94 -14.60
N PHE A 373 11.01 -3.72 -14.07
CA PHE A 373 9.90 -2.83 -13.73
C PHE A 373 9.13 -2.37 -14.97
N LEU A 374 9.84 -2.14 -16.08
CA LEU A 374 9.23 -1.74 -17.35
C LEU A 374 8.44 -2.88 -17.99
N GLU A 375 8.96 -4.12 -17.97
CA GLU A 375 8.25 -5.31 -18.44
C GLU A 375 7.01 -5.58 -17.62
N ARG A 376 7.11 -5.41 -16.29
CA ARG A 376 6.00 -5.64 -15.38
C ARG A 376 4.91 -4.57 -15.46
N SER A 377 5.24 -3.37 -15.93
CA SER A 377 4.29 -2.28 -16.15
C SER A 377 3.80 -2.26 -17.60
N PHE A 378 4.59 -1.67 -18.50
CA PHE A 378 4.28 -1.51 -19.91
C PHE A 378 4.26 -2.86 -20.66
N GLY A 379 5.18 -3.79 -20.37
CA GLY A 379 5.17 -5.10 -21.02
C GLY A 379 3.88 -5.88 -20.80
N SER A 380 3.36 -5.85 -19.57
CA SER A 380 2.09 -6.50 -19.18
C SER A 380 0.86 -5.86 -19.84
N LEU A 381 0.91 -4.55 -20.11
CA LEU A 381 -0.18 -3.82 -20.76
C LEU A 381 -0.11 -3.79 -22.28
N ALA A 382 1.05 -4.10 -22.88
CA ALA A 382 1.26 -4.00 -24.33
C ALA A 382 0.20 -4.76 -25.15
N GLN A 383 -0.18 -5.97 -24.73
CA GLN A 383 -1.20 -6.76 -25.42
C GLN A 383 -2.59 -6.11 -25.36
N TYR A 384 -2.93 -5.44 -24.27
CA TYR A 384 -4.22 -4.78 -24.09
C TYR A 384 -4.25 -3.45 -24.84
N CYS A 385 -3.24 -2.61 -24.65
CA CYS A 385 -3.13 -1.31 -25.30
C CYS A 385 -3.06 -1.44 -26.83
N ALA A 386 -2.39 -2.47 -27.37
CA ALA A 386 -2.29 -2.66 -28.82
C ALA A 386 -3.63 -2.90 -29.53
N GLY A 387 -4.68 -3.29 -28.79
CA GLY A 387 -6.03 -3.49 -29.34
C GLY A 387 -6.86 -2.21 -29.45
N ASP A 388 -6.40 -1.10 -28.87
CA ASP A 388 -7.11 0.18 -28.87
C ASP A 388 -6.17 1.30 -29.32
N ARG A 389 -6.55 2.05 -30.36
CA ARG A 389 -5.69 3.10 -30.94
C ARG A 389 -5.32 4.17 -29.92
N VAL A 390 -6.28 4.60 -29.10
CA VAL A 390 -6.08 5.70 -28.15
C VAL A 390 -5.11 5.26 -27.06
N ALA A 391 -5.32 4.06 -26.50
CA ALA A 391 -4.44 3.49 -25.50
C ALA A 391 -3.03 3.21 -26.05
N ALA A 392 -2.90 2.69 -27.27
CA ALA A 392 -1.60 2.45 -27.90
C ALA A 392 -0.79 3.73 -28.11
N LEU A 393 -1.44 4.81 -28.57
CA LEU A 393 -0.77 6.10 -28.73
C LEU A 393 -0.34 6.70 -27.39
N HIS A 394 -1.19 6.58 -26.36
CA HIS A 394 -0.86 7.06 -25.03
C HIS A 394 0.24 6.24 -24.35
N PHE A 395 0.28 4.92 -24.59
CA PHE A 395 1.36 4.04 -24.18
C PHE A 395 2.71 4.51 -24.76
N LEU A 396 2.74 4.82 -26.06
CA LEU A 396 3.92 5.37 -26.73
C LEU A 396 4.30 6.74 -26.17
N SER A 397 3.32 7.62 -25.95
CA SER A 397 3.50 8.93 -25.32
C SER A 397 4.19 8.81 -23.96
N SER A 398 3.68 7.94 -23.10
CA SER A 398 4.21 7.67 -21.76
C SER A 398 5.63 7.12 -21.80
N LEU A 399 5.95 6.23 -22.75
CA LEU A 399 7.33 5.75 -22.95
C LEU A 399 8.26 6.86 -23.46
N GLY A 400 7.75 7.80 -24.26
CA GLY A 400 8.48 8.99 -24.67
C GLY A 400 8.89 9.87 -23.48
N GLU A 401 7.98 10.08 -22.51
CA GLU A 401 8.28 10.79 -21.26
C GLU A 401 9.38 10.11 -20.45
N VAL A 402 9.29 8.78 -20.30
CA VAL A 402 10.32 7.98 -19.64
C VAL A 402 11.66 8.09 -20.37
N ALA A 403 11.65 8.05 -21.71
CA ALA A 403 12.85 8.17 -22.52
C ALA A 403 13.53 9.54 -22.38
N VAL A 404 12.78 10.62 -22.18
CA VAL A 404 13.36 11.96 -22.00
C VAL A 404 14.00 12.15 -20.63
N ALA A 405 13.41 11.57 -19.58
CA ALA A 405 14.00 11.60 -18.25
C ALA A 405 15.25 10.70 -18.12
N CYS A 406 15.45 9.77 -19.07
CA CYS A 406 16.50 8.75 -18.99
C CYS A 406 17.76 9.11 -19.82
N GLU A 407 18.92 9.14 -19.15
CA GLU A 407 20.23 9.32 -19.79
C GLU A 407 20.98 7.99 -20.03
N ASP A 408 20.66 6.94 -19.27
CA ASP A 408 21.34 5.64 -19.38
C ASP A 408 20.98 4.90 -20.68
N ARG A 409 22.00 4.51 -21.45
CA ARG A 409 21.81 3.84 -22.76
C ARG A 409 21.15 2.46 -22.64
N GLY A 410 21.44 1.71 -21.58
CA GLY A 410 20.85 0.39 -21.36
C GLY A 410 19.35 0.48 -21.10
N ARG A 411 18.95 1.40 -20.20
CA ARG A 411 17.54 1.70 -19.91
C ARG A 411 16.79 2.22 -21.13
N LEU A 412 17.42 3.05 -21.97
CA LEU A 412 16.83 3.50 -23.23
C LEU A 412 16.62 2.36 -24.23
N GLY A 413 17.54 1.39 -24.27
CA GLY A 413 17.36 0.15 -25.06
C GLY A 413 16.15 -0.67 -24.59
N ALA A 414 15.93 -0.75 -23.27
CA ALA A 414 14.73 -1.39 -22.71
C ALA A 414 13.45 -0.66 -23.14
N VAL A 415 13.43 0.68 -23.07
CA VAL A 415 12.30 1.49 -23.58
C VAL A 415 12.04 1.25 -25.07
N GLY A 416 13.10 1.22 -25.90
CA GLY A 416 13.01 0.91 -27.32
C GLY A 416 12.35 -0.45 -27.60
N THR A 417 12.70 -1.47 -26.82
CA THR A 417 12.12 -2.82 -26.93
C THR A 417 10.59 -2.79 -26.73
N HIS A 418 10.08 -1.98 -25.80
CA HIS A 418 8.64 -1.85 -25.58
C HIS A 418 7.93 -1.05 -26.68
N ILE A 419 8.59 -0.04 -27.26
CA ILE A 419 8.10 0.70 -28.43
C ILE A 419 7.93 -0.27 -29.63
N ASP A 420 8.89 -1.15 -29.84
CA ASP A 420 8.83 -2.15 -30.91
C ASP A 420 7.72 -3.16 -30.69
N ARG A 421 7.58 -3.63 -29.45
CA ARG A 421 6.55 -4.60 -29.07
C ARG A 421 5.14 -4.06 -29.30
N ILE A 422 4.85 -2.83 -28.88
CA ILE A 422 3.50 -2.25 -29.06
C ILE A 422 3.20 -2.00 -30.54
N ALA A 423 4.17 -1.55 -31.35
CA ALA A 423 4.00 -1.36 -32.78
C ALA A 423 3.71 -2.68 -33.52
N GLY A 424 4.49 -3.73 -33.20
CA GLY A 424 4.28 -5.05 -33.79
C GLY A 424 2.92 -5.67 -33.41
N LEU A 425 2.49 -5.52 -32.16
CA LEU A 425 1.19 -6.00 -31.71
C LEU A 425 0.03 -5.19 -32.33
N ALA A 426 0.16 -3.88 -32.45
CA ALA A 426 -0.87 -3.02 -33.05
C ALA A 426 -1.11 -3.38 -34.53
N GLY A 427 -0.07 -3.74 -35.28
CA GLY A 427 -0.17 -4.19 -36.66
C GLY A 427 -1.02 -5.44 -36.88
N SER A 428 -1.15 -6.31 -35.86
CA SER A 428 -2.00 -7.51 -35.95
C SER A 428 -3.41 -7.33 -35.38
N LYS A 429 -3.63 -6.29 -34.57
CA LYS A 429 -4.89 -6.11 -33.82
C LYS A 429 -5.77 -4.97 -34.31
N LEU A 430 -5.17 -3.92 -34.87
CA LEU A 430 -5.88 -2.76 -35.37
C LEU A 430 -6.10 -2.87 -36.88
N ASP A 431 -7.10 -2.16 -37.39
CA ASP A 431 -7.23 -1.96 -38.82
C ASP A 431 -6.01 -1.24 -39.42
N ARG A 432 -5.92 -1.25 -40.75
CA ARG A 432 -4.76 -0.70 -41.46
C ARG A 432 -4.50 0.78 -41.17
N LEU A 433 -5.55 1.59 -40.98
CA LEU A 433 -5.39 3.03 -40.73
C LEU A 433 -4.89 3.28 -39.32
N ASN A 434 -5.49 2.62 -38.33
CA ASN A 434 -5.15 2.82 -36.92
C ASN A 434 -3.78 2.22 -36.58
N SER A 435 -3.44 1.06 -37.13
CA SER A 435 -2.10 0.47 -36.98
C SER A 435 -1.00 1.33 -37.61
N GLN A 436 -1.26 1.98 -38.75
CA GLN A 436 -0.31 2.89 -39.38
C GLN A 436 0.02 4.08 -38.46
N VAL A 437 -1.00 4.71 -37.87
CA VAL A 437 -0.81 5.86 -36.95
C VAL A 437 0.05 5.47 -35.73
N VAL A 438 -0.19 4.29 -35.15
CA VAL A 438 0.62 3.77 -34.04
C VAL A 438 2.07 3.51 -34.49
N THR A 439 2.24 2.92 -35.68
CA THR A 439 3.57 2.62 -36.24
C THR A 439 4.36 3.88 -36.54
N ASP A 440 3.73 4.90 -37.11
CA ASP A 440 4.36 6.19 -37.40
C ASP A 440 4.82 6.87 -36.10
N ARG A 441 3.99 6.83 -35.05
CA ARG A 441 4.35 7.34 -33.72
C ARG A 441 5.52 6.58 -33.10
N ALA A 442 5.54 5.25 -33.23
CA ALA A 442 6.65 4.43 -32.75
C ALA A 442 7.95 4.74 -33.50
N ASN A 443 7.90 4.93 -34.83
CA ASN A 443 9.05 5.31 -35.64
C ASN A 443 9.65 6.65 -35.19
N LEU A 444 8.82 7.66 -34.95
CA LEU A 444 9.27 8.97 -34.43
C LEU A 444 10.00 8.83 -33.09
N LEU A 445 9.49 8.00 -32.18
CA LEU A 445 10.13 7.76 -30.89
C LEU A 445 11.46 6.99 -31.03
N ARG A 446 11.56 6.03 -31.94
CA ARG A 446 12.85 5.34 -32.24
C ARG A 446 13.90 6.32 -32.74
N ASP A 447 13.52 7.18 -33.68
CA ASP A 447 14.44 8.18 -34.24
C ASP A 447 14.92 9.15 -33.16
N ALA A 448 14.04 9.52 -32.23
CA ALA A 448 14.41 10.31 -31.06
C ALA A 448 15.37 9.55 -30.13
N LEU A 449 15.13 8.27 -29.85
CA LEU A 449 16.03 7.43 -29.03
C LEU A 449 17.43 7.27 -29.66
N ALA A 450 17.51 7.20 -30.98
CA ALA A 450 18.78 7.07 -31.71
C ALA A 450 19.59 8.38 -31.76
N ARG A 451 18.95 9.55 -31.54
CA ARG A 451 19.57 10.88 -31.70
C ARG A 451 19.45 11.71 -30.41
N PRO A 452 20.42 11.64 -29.48
CA PRO A 452 20.35 12.30 -28.17
C PRO A 452 20.06 13.81 -28.22
N ASP A 453 20.70 14.53 -29.16
CA ASP A 453 20.50 15.99 -29.33
C ASP A 453 19.14 16.34 -29.94
N HIS A 454 18.56 15.42 -30.71
CA HIS A 454 17.21 15.60 -31.25
C HIS A 454 16.17 15.36 -30.16
N ARG A 455 16.35 14.34 -29.32
CA ARG A 455 15.50 14.07 -28.16
C ARG A 455 15.49 15.23 -27.15
N ARG A 456 16.65 15.81 -26.85
CA ARG A 456 16.75 16.98 -25.96
C ARG A 456 16.01 18.19 -26.55
N ARG A 457 16.12 18.42 -27.86
CA ARG A 457 15.38 19.48 -28.55
C ARG A 457 13.87 19.24 -28.60
N LEU A 458 13.43 18.00 -28.81
CA LEU A 458 12.01 17.63 -28.80
C LEU A 458 11.33 17.93 -27.46
N ARG A 459 12.05 17.74 -26.33
CA ARG A 459 11.53 18.10 -24.99
C ARG A 459 11.21 19.59 -24.88
N ASP A 460 12.04 20.43 -25.49
CA ASP A 460 11.97 21.88 -25.36
C ASP A 460 11.13 22.54 -26.48
N ASP A 461 10.57 21.75 -27.40
CA ASP A 461 9.78 22.19 -28.55
C ASP A 461 8.27 21.87 -28.35
N VAL A 462 7.40 22.64 -28.99
CA VAL A 462 5.94 22.46 -28.95
C VAL A 462 5.52 21.13 -29.61
N SER A 463 6.40 20.56 -30.44
CA SER A 463 6.23 19.25 -31.08
C SER A 463 6.47 18.04 -30.16
N TRP A 464 6.53 18.27 -28.83
CA TRP A 464 6.89 17.25 -27.85
C TRP A 464 6.01 16.00 -27.95
N LEU A 465 6.67 14.84 -28.01
CA LEU A 465 6.04 13.53 -28.21
C LEU A 465 5.20 13.06 -27.00
N GLY A 466 5.25 13.76 -25.87
CA GLY A 466 4.39 13.53 -24.71
C GLY A 466 3.23 14.51 -24.57
N GLY A 467 3.29 15.65 -25.28
CA GLY A 467 2.32 16.74 -25.21
C GLY A 467 1.34 16.72 -26.38
N ALA A 468 0.11 17.17 -26.14
CA ALA A 468 -0.95 17.33 -27.14
C ALA A 468 -1.02 18.77 -27.69
N ALA A 469 0.12 19.42 -27.92
CA ALA A 469 0.13 20.79 -28.41
C ALA A 469 -0.10 20.87 -29.92
#